data_AF-I5B3L2-F1
#
_entry.id   AF-I5B3L2-F1
#
_cell.length_a   1.000
_cell.length_b   1.000
_cell.length_c   1.000
_cell.angle_alpha   90.00
_cell.angle_beta   90.00
_cell.angle_gamma   90.00
#
_symmetry.space_group_name_H-M   'P 1'
#
loop_
_entity.id
_entity.type
_entity.pdbx_description
1 polymer ?
#
loop_
_entity_poly.entity_id
_entity_poly.type
_entity_poly.pdbx_seq_one_letter_code
_entity_poly.pdbx_strand_id
1 'polypeptide(L)' 'MNKMDKKTEIVRQEAYESLPPAIKESLTPEEKELFLTAEQWPESLFTKLDEFITKE' A
#
# COMPACT_ATOMS: atom_id res chain seq x y z
N MET A 1 12.79 -0.64 18.04
CA MET A 1 12.26 -1.41 16.89
C MET A 1 10.74 -1.43 17.05
N ASN A 2 10.04 -0.62 16.26
CA ASN A 2 8.59 -0.50 16.32
C ASN A 2 7.95 -1.84 15.93
N LYS A 3 7.26 -2.45 16.88
CA LYS A 3 6.48 -3.65 16.64
C LYS A 3 5.21 -3.19 15.95
N MET A 4 5.12 -3.37 14.64
CA MET A 4 3.85 -3.23 13.96
C MET A 4 2.87 -4.25 14.57
N ASP A 5 1.75 -3.76 15.09
CA ASP A 5 0.71 -4.62 15.61
C ASP A 5 0.23 -5.54 14.49
N LYS A 6 0.09 -6.85 14.78
CA LYS A 6 -0.40 -7.85 13.80
C LYS A 6 -1.70 -7.44 13.09
N LYS A 7 -2.52 -6.62 13.75
CA LYS A 7 -3.74 -6.05 13.15
C LYS A 7 -3.44 -5.12 11.98
N THR A 8 -2.42 -4.28 12.11
CA THR A 8 -1.97 -3.38 11.05
C THR A 8 -1.49 -4.18 9.85
N GLU A 9 -0.71 -5.22 10.05
CA GLU A 9 -0.21 -6.10 8.97
C GLU A 9 -1.35 -6.75 8.17
N ILE A 10 -2.41 -7.20 8.87
CA ILE A 10 -3.61 -7.77 8.22
C ILE A 10 -4.33 -6.70 7.39
N VAL A 11 -4.64 -5.54 7.98
CA VAL A 11 -5.33 -4.44 7.26
C VAL A 11 -4.51 -3.97 6.06
N ARG A 12 -3.17 -4.00 6.16
CA ARG A 12 -2.26 -3.65 5.07
C ARG A 12 -2.30 -4.67 3.95
N GLN A 13 -2.30 -5.97 4.26
CA GLN A 13 -2.46 -7.00 3.25
C GLN A 13 -3.82 -6.90 2.56
N GLU A 14 -4.90 -6.73 3.32
CA GLU A 14 -6.25 -6.56 2.76
C GLU A 14 -6.37 -5.31 1.89
N ALA A 15 -5.74 -4.20 2.30
CA ALA A 15 -5.65 -3.00 1.49
C ALA A 15 -4.88 -3.27 0.19
N TYR A 16 -3.72 -3.93 0.24
CA TYR A 16 -2.95 -4.27 -0.95
C TYR A 16 -3.70 -5.22 -1.90
N GLU A 17 -4.43 -6.19 -1.35
CA GLU A 17 -5.25 -7.11 -2.14
C GLU A 17 -6.44 -6.40 -2.79
N SER A 18 -7.03 -5.43 -2.12
CA SER A 18 -8.11 -4.60 -2.64
C SER A 18 -7.66 -3.61 -3.71
N LEU A 19 -6.36 -3.35 -3.85
CA LEU A 19 -5.86 -2.49 -4.92
C LEU A 19 -6.17 -3.08 -6.29
N PRO A 20 -6.46 -2.25 -7.30
CA PRO A 20 -6.59 -2.71 -8.68
C PRO A 20 -5.25 -3.26 -9.20
N PRO A 21 -5.28 -4.24 -10.13
CA PRO A 21 -4.07 -4.84 -10.69
C PRO A 21 -3.16 -3.81 -11.36
N ALA A 22 -3.74 -2.75 -11.97
CA ALA A 22 -2.99 -1.66 -12.57
C ALA A 22 -2.06 -0.92 -11.58
N ILE A 23 -2.48 -0.76 -10.30
CA ILE A 23 -1.60 -0.23 -9.25
C ILE A 23 -0.54 -1.25 -8.89
N LYS A 24 -0.90 -2.52 -8.69
CA LYS A 24 0.05 -3.57 -8.29
C LYS A 24 1.16 -3.77 -9.31
N GLU A 25 0.85 -3.59 -10.59
CA GLU A 25 1.82 -3.61 -11.69
C GLU A 25 2.65 -2.32 -11.77
N SER A 26 2.11 -1.19 -11.28
CA SER A 26 2.81 0.10 -11.23
C SER A 26 3.67 0.28 -9.97
N LEU A 27 3.37 -0.46 -8.90
CA LEU A 27 4.14 -0.51 -7.66
C LEU A 27 5.36 -1.41 -7.84
N THR A 28 6.53 -0.87 -7.49
CA THR A 28 7.75 -1.69 -7.43
C THR A 28 7.75 -2.58 -6.20
N PRO A 29 8.56 -3.66 -6.16
CA PRO A 29 8.71 -4.49 -4.97
C PRO A 29 9.12 -3.68 -3.72
N GLU A 30 9.95 -2.64 -3.88
CA GLU A 30 10.32 -1.73 -2.79
C GLU A 30 9.11 -0.92 -2.28
N GLU A 31 8.30 -0.37 -3.18
CA GLU A 31 7.07 0.35 -2.81
C GLU A 31 6.04 -0.58 -2.15
N LYS A 32 5.96 -1.83 -2.60
CA LYS A 32 5.10 -2.86 -1.99
C LYS A 32 5.56 -3.19 -0.57
N GLU A 33 6.86 -3.36 -0.35
CA GLU A 33 7.38 -3.58 1.00
C GLU A 33 7.09 -2.38 1.90
N LEU A 34 7.25 -1.16 1.40
CA LEU A 34 6.85 0.05 2.14
C LEU A 34 5.33 0.09 2.40
N PHE A 35 4.52 -0.30 1.42
CA PHE A 35 3.07 -0.40 1.60
C PHE A 35 2.72 -1.35 2.75
N LEU A 36 3.37 -2.51 2.81
CA LEU A 36 3.07 -3.54 3.81
C LEU A 36 3.75 -3.29 5.17
N THR A 37 4.93 -2.67 5.19
CA THR A 37 5.83 -2.62 6.38
C THR A 37 6.27 -1.22 6.80
N ALA A 38 5.98 -0.16 6.04
CA ALA A 38 6.37 1.20 6.45
C ALA A 38 5.39 1.75 7.47
N GLU A 39 5.83 2.29 8.59
CA GLU A 39 4.90 2.80 9.62
C GLU A 39 3.93 3.86 9.07
N GLN A 40 4.41 4.68 8.14
CA GLN A 40 3.63 5.67 7.42
C GLN A 40 3.89 5.52 5.92
N TRP A 41 2.84 5.61 5.11
CA TRP A 41 3.01 5.62 3.66
C TRP A 41 3.54 6.98 3.21
N PRO A 42 4.55 7.02 2.32
CA PRO A 42 4.97 8.26 1.73
C PRO A 42 3.85 8.82 0.85
N GLU A 43 3.73 10.15 0.79
CA GLU A 43 2.71 10.83 -0.03
C GLU A 43 2.77 10.39 -1.49
N SER A 44 3.96 10.14 -2.03
CA SER A 44 4.12 9.60 -3.40
C SER A 44 3.36 8.30 -3.61
N LEU A 45 3.36 7.39 -2.62
CA LEU A 45 2.61 6.14 -2.69
C LEU A 45 1.12 6.46 -2.63
N PHE A 46 0.70 7.30 -1.69
CA PHE A 46 -0.72 7.66 -1.50
C PHE A 46 -1.32 8.31 -2.75
N THR A 47 -0.64 9.29 -3.35
CA THR A 47 -1.04 9.95 -4.61
C THR A 47 -1.19 8.94 -5.74
N LYS A 48 -0.22 8.04 -5.87
CA LYS A 48 -0.24 6.98 -6.89
C LYS A 48 -1.37 5.99 -6.67
N LEU A 49 -1.83 5.79 -5.43
CA LEU A 49 -3.00 4.96 -5.14
C LEU A 49 -4.29 5.71 -5.45
N ASP A 50 -4.38 6.97 -5.02
CA ASP A 50 -5.53 7.86 -5.22
C ASP A 50 -5.89 7.99 -6.70
N GLU A 51 -4.89 8.20 -7.56
CA GLU A 51 -5.08 8.33 -9.02
C GLU A 51 -5.75 7.12 -9.70
N PHE A 52 -5.70 5.92 -9.10
CA PHE A 52 -6.40 4.75 -9.65
C PHE A 52 -7.62 4.34 -8.82
N ILE A 53 -7.76 4.81 -7.58
CA ILE A 53 -8.97 4.61 -6.78
C ILE A 53 -10.11 5.49 -7.32
N THR A 54 -9.82 6.67 -7.89
CA THR A 54 -10.81 7.58 -8.48
C THR A 54 -11.18 7.25 -9.93
N LYS A 55 -11.29 5.96 -10.30
CA LYS A 55 -11.77 5.60 -11.63
C LYS A 55 -13.30 5.54 -11.65
N GLU A 56 -13.91 6.66 -12.07
CA GLU A 56 -15.30 6.80 -12.51
C GLU A 56 -15.67 5.76 -13.60
#